data_AF-A0A932UFX2-F1
#
_entry.id   AF-A0A932UFX2-F1
#
_cell.length_a   1.000
_cell.length_b   1.000
_cell.length_c   1.000
_cell.angle_alpha   90.00
_cell.angle_beta   90.00
_cell.angle_gamma   90.00
#
_symmetry.space_group_name_H-M   'P 1'
#
loop_
_entity.id
_entity.type
_entity.pdbx_description
1 polymer ?
#
loop_
_entity_poly.entity_id
_entity_poly.type
_entity_poly.pdbx_seq_one_letter_code
_entity_poly.pdbx_strand_id
1 'polypeptide(L)' 'DALELIYAGASAVQICTVAMKEGPKAFKRIDDELRDALERLGHQSVEECRGLAHQL' A
#
# COMPACT_ATOMS: atom_id res chain seq x y z
N ASP A 1 6.79 0.96 -0.02
CA ASP A 1 6.16 1.76 -1.09
C ASP A 1 4.68 2.05 -0.86
N ALA A 2 3.74 1.17 -1.27
CA ALA A 2 2.31 1.51 -1.22
C ALA A 2 1.81 1.83 0.20
N LEU A 3 2.22 1.03 1.19
CA LEU A 3 1.90 1.26 2.59
C LEU A 3 2.45 2.59 3.12
N GLU A 4 3.67 2.99 2.71
CA GLU A 4 4.29 4.24 3.16
C GLU A 4 3.53 5.46 2.64
N LEU A 5 3.06 5.40 1.39
CA LEU A 5 2.20 6.45 0.83
C LEU A 5 0.87 6.56 1.58
N ILE A 6 0.30 5.42 1.99
CA ILE A 6 -0.89 5.39 2.85
C ILE A 6 -0.57 6.00 4.22
N TYR A 7 0.54 5.63 4.85
CA TYR A 7 1.02 6.22 6.11
C TYR A 7 1.18 7.75 6.00
N ALA A 8 1.66 8.23 4.85
CA ALA A 8 1.75 9.66 4.51
C ALA A 8 0.39 10.31 4.21
N GLY A 9 -0.71 9.57 4.20
CA GLY A 9 -2.07 10.07 4.08
C GLY A 9 -2.77 9.81 2.74
N ALA A 10 -2.15 9.07 1.81
CA ALA A 10 -2.79 8.74 0.54
C ALA A 10 -4.04 7.87 0.73
N SER A 11 -5.15 8.24 0.08
CA SER A 11 -6.38 7.42 0.04
C SER A 11 -6.34 6.31 -1.00
N ALA A 12 -5.43 6.42 -1.98
CA ALA A 12 -5.21 5.43 -3.04
C ALA A 12 -3.78 5.58 -3.58
N VAL A 13 -3.24 4.52 -4.16
CA VAL A 13 -1.92 4.51 -4.79
C VAL A 13 -2.06 4.12 -6.25
N GLN A 14 -1.48 4.92 -7.14
CA GLN A 14 -1.43 4.63 -8.58
C GLN A 14 -0.06 4.08 -8.98
N ILE A 15 -0.05 3.15 -9.93
CA ILE A 15 1.18 2.55 -10.45
C ILE A 15 1.20 2.60 -11.97
N CYS A 16 2.27 3.18 -12.53
CA CYS A 16 2.48 3.30 -13.98
C CYS A 16 3.67 2.44 -14.43
N THR A 17 4.89 2.83 -14.04
CA THR A 17 6.13 2.17 -14.51
C THR A 17 6.17 0.67 -14.24
N VAL A 18 5.73 0.23 -13.05
CA VAL A 18 5.65 -1.20 -12.71
C VAL A 18 4.58 -1.91 -13.55
N ALA A 19 3.41 -1.31 -13.71
CA ALA A 19 2.34 -1.90 -14.53
C ALA A 19 2.75 -2.01 -16.01
N MET A 20 3.52 -1.04 -16.54
CA MET A 20 4.08 -1.10 -17.89
C MET A 20 5.11 -2.23 -18.07
N LYS A 21 5.94 -2.49 -17.04
CA LYS A 21 7.01 -3.50 -17.11
C LYS A 21 6.52 -4.91 -16.84
N GLU A 22 5.66 -5.08 -15.84
CA GLU A 22 5.21 -6.38 -15.35
C GLU A 22 3.83 -6.76 -15.87
N GLY A 23 3.06 -5.82 -16.39
CA GLY A 23 1.69 -6.03 -16.82
C GLY A 23 0.69 -6.13 -15.66
N PRO A 24 -0.55 -6.57 -15.93
CA PRO A 24 -1.64 -6.59 -14.94
C PRO A 24 -1.38 -7.43 -13.69
N LYS A 25 -0.46 -8.42 -13.74
CA LYS A 25 -0.11 -9.23 -12.57
C LYS A 25 0.53 -8.41 -11.43
N ALA A 26 1.10 -7.25 -11.74
CA ALA A 26 1.68 -6.36 -10.74
C ALA A 26 0.65 -5.90 -9.70
N PHE A 27 -0.60 -5.64 -10.12
CA PHE A 27 -1.65 -5.19 -9.21
C PHE A 27 -1.93 -6.24 -8.13
N LYS A 28 -2.09 -7.52 -8.52
CA LYS A 28 -2.32 -8.60 -7.55
C LYS A 28 -1.13 -8.79 -6.63
N ARG A 29 0.09 -8.81 -7.18
CA ARG A 29 1.31 -8.96 -6.38
C ARG A 29 1.43 -7.86 -5.32
N ILE A 30 1.16 -6.60 -5.71
CA ILE A 30 1.22 -5.46 -4.78
C ILE A 30 0.10 -5.50 -3.75
N ASP A 31 -1.12 -5.92 -4.12
CA ASP A 31 -2.22 -6.10 -3.16
C ASP A 31 -1.87 -7.17 -2.12
N ASP A 32 -1.33 -8.31 -2.54
CA ASP A 32 -0.90 -9.39 -1.64
C ASP A 32 0.24 -8.91 -0.72
N GLU A 33 1.28 -8.26 -1.26
CA GLU A 33 2.39 -7.68 -0.47
C GLU A 33 1.90 -6.63 0.54
N LEU A 34 0.91 -5.82 0.16
CA LEU A 34 0.32 -4.83 1.06
C LEU A 34 -0.46 -5.49 2.19
N ARG A 35 -1.24 -6.54 1.91
CA ARG A 35 -1.96 -7.32 2.94
C ARG A 35 -1.00 -7.96 3.93
N ASP A 36 0.06 -8.59 3.44
CA ASP A 36 1.09 -9.20 4.29
C ASP A 36 1.78 -8.15 5.18
N ALA A 37 2.02 -6.95 4.66
CA ALA A 37 2.59 -5.86 5.44
C ALA A 37 1.64 -5.35 6.53
N LEU A 38 0.34 -5.22 6.23
CA LEU A 38 -0.68 -4.84 7.21
C LEU A 38 -0.78 -5.89 8.33
N GLU A 39 -0.85 -7.18 7.98
CA GLU A 39 -0.93 -8.28 8.94
C GLU A 39 0.29 -8.30 9.87
N ARG A 40 1.50 -8.16 9.31
CA ARG A 40 2.75 -8.08 10.10
C ARG A 40 2.80 -6.92 11.08
N LEU A 41 2.11 -5.82 10.77
CA LEU A 41 2.03 -4.62 11.61
C LEU A 41 0.80 -4.63 12.54
N GLY A 42 -0.07 -5.64 12.43
CA GLY A 42 -1.27 -5.76 13.24
C GLY A 42 -2.42 -4.86 12.79
N HIS A 43 -2.40 -4.37 11.54
CA HIS A 43 -3.47 -3.57 10.97
C HIS A 43 -4.45 -4.44 10.17
N GLN A 44 -5.75 -4.19 10.32
CA GLN A 44 -6.79 -4.94 9.61
C GLN A 44 -7.15 -4.31 8.27
N SER A 45 -6.80 -3.03 8.07
CA SER A 45 -7.18 -2.26 6.89
C SER A 45 -6.20 -1.13 6.60
N VAL A 46 -6.21 -0.64 5.35
CA VAL A 46 -5.40 0.53 4.94
C VAL A 46 -5.91 1.81 5.60
N GLU A 47 -7.18 1.85 5.99
CA GLU A 47 -7.81 2.96 6.70
C GLU A 47 -7.21 3.21 8.08
N GLU A 48 -6.84 2.15 8.80
CA GLU A 48 -6.17 2.24 10.11
C GLU A 48 -4.78 2.88 10.01
N CYS A 49 -4.13 2.71 8.87
CA CYS A 49 -2.77 3.21 8.62
C CYS A 49 -2.73 4.64 8.09
N ARG A 50 -3.83 5.12 7.49
CA ARG A 50 -3.80 6.33 6.67
C ARG A 50 -3.47 7.57 7.50
N GLY A 51 -2.36 8.22 7.18
CA GLY A 51 -1.94 9.48 7.81
C GLY A 51 -1.27 9.33 9.19
N LEU A 52 -1.00 8.11 9.66
CA LEU A 52 -0.32 7.88 10.94
C LEU A 52 1.06 8.55 11.03
N ALA A 53 1.74 8.76 9.90
CA ALA A 53 3.05 9.44 9.89
C ALA A 53 2.98 10.90 10.37
N HIS A 54 1.80 11.52 10.35
CA HIS A 54 1.59 12.90 10.84
C HIS A 54 1.15 12.97 12.30
N GLN A 55 0.96 11.83 12.97
CA GLN A 55 0.50 11.74 14.36
C GLN A 55 1.63 11.46 15.36
N LEU A 56 2.88 11.39 14.87
CA LEU A 56 4.11 11.20 15.65
C LEU A 56 4.74 12.53 16.03
#